data_AF-A0A7W5GE04-F1
#
_entry.id   AF-A0A7W5GE04-F1
#
_cell.length_a   1.000
_cell.length_b   1.000
_cell.length_c   1.000
_cell.angle_alpha   90.00
_cell.angle_beta   90.00
_cell.angle_gamma   90.00
#
_symmetry.space_group_name_H-M   'P 1'
#
loop_
_entity.id
_entity.type
_entity.pdbx_description
1 polymer ?
#
loop_
_entity_poly.entity_id
_entity_poly.type
_entity_poly.pdbx_seq_one_letter_code
_entity_poly.pdbx_strand_id
1 'polypeptide(L)'
;MTVVVIADIVASRRLDDRAAAQRRIAEVVEQVDADLPVAVQALTATVGDELQGEYARLDDALASLLLVRLTLPDDIDCRFGVGVGEVRPIVLDDRTVPEGPAWWAARTAVETVERMQQRTAPFARTWIAASEREDAAMADTVAVANAYALARDQLVSAMSERTRRLTAGRCLGRSQRELAEGEGISQSAVSQALAAAGSAALIEGFAVLTRDGRA
;
A
#
# COMPACT_ATOMS: atom_id res chain seq x y z
N MET A 1 9.45 -6.89 -15.87
CA MET A 1 8.21 -7.48 -15.36
C MET A 1 7.42 -6.34 -14.77
N THR A 2 6.14 -6.19 -15.11
CA THR A 2 5.36 -5.05 -14.64
C THR A 2 4.52 -5.48 -13.45
N VAL A 3 4.46 -4.62 -12.43
CA VAL A 3 3.57 -4.80 -11.28
C VAL A 3 2.53 -3.70 -11.36
N VAL A 4 1.26 -4.09 -11.28
CA VAL A 4 0.15 -3.13 -11.27
C VAL A 4 -0.61 -3.23 -9.97
N VAL A 5 -1.18 -2.12 -9.55
CA VAL A 5 -1.99 -2.04 -8.33
C VAL A 5 -3.35 -1.49 -8.70
N ILE A 6 -4.38 -2.20 -8.24
CA ILE A 6 -5.74 -1.68 -8.15
C ILE A 6 -6.03 -1.44 -6.68
N ALA A 7 -6.49 -0.25 -6.34
CA ALA A 7 -6.98 0.06 -5.01
C ALA A 7 -8.46 0.44 -5.04
N ASP A 8 -9.19 0.13 -3.98
CA ASP A 8 -10.53 0.67 -3.75
C ASP A 8 -10.66 1.20 -2.33
N ILE A 9 -11.62 2.11 -2.13
CA ILE A 9 -11.86 2.72 -0.83
C ILE A 9 -12.75 1.80 0.00
N VAL A 10 -12.28 1.40 1.18
CA VAL A 10 -13.05 0.57 2.10
C VAL A 10 -14.31 1.32 2.51
N ALA A 11 -15.46 0.66 2.38
CA ALA A 11 -16.74 1.21 2.82
C ALA A 11 -17.09 2.58 2.22
N SER A 12 -16.65 2.86 0.98
CA SER A 12 -16.81 4.15 0.31
C SER A 12 -18.23 4.75 0.35
N ARG A 13 -19.26 3.90 0.34
CA ARG A 13 -20.69 4.30 0.43
C ARG A 13 -21.12 4.83 1.80
N ARG A 14 -20.31 4.64 2.84
CA ARG A 14 -20.57 5.09 4.22
C ARG A 14 -19.81 6.37 4.57
N LEU A 15 -19.02 6.90 3.64
CA LEU A 15 -18.30 8.16 3.84
C LEU A 15 -19.29 9.33 3.74
N ASP A 16 -19.25 10.22 4.72
CA ASP A 16 -20.09 11.42 4.76
C ASP A 16 -19.78 12.37 3.59
N ASP A 17 -18.49 12.56 3.30
CA ASP A 17 -18.01 13.32 2.14
C ASP A 17 -17.01 12.50 1.31
N ARG A 18 -17.55 11.78 0.32
CA ARG A 18 -16.74 10.96 -0.59
C ARG A 18 -15.73 11.79 -1.40
N ALA A 19 -16.06 13.03 -1.76
CA ALA A 19 -15.18 13.87 -2.55
C ALA A 19 -14.00 14.40 -1.71
N ALA A 20 -14.24 14.73 -0.44
CA ALA A 20 -13.15 15.04 0.50
C ALA A 20 -12.24 13.83 0.73
N ALA A 21 -12.81 12.63 0.92
CA ALA A 21 -12.01 11.43 1.10
C ALA A 21 -11.12 11.13 -0.11
N GLN A 22 -11.66 11.26 -1.33
CA GLN A 22 -10.87 11.06 -2.55
C GLN A 22 -9.74 12.08 -2.71
N ARG A 23 -10.00 13.37 -2.42
CA ARG A 23 -8.94 14.39 -2.41
C ARG A 23 -7.86 14.06 -1.39
N ARG A 24 -8.26 13.61 -0.19
CA ARG A 24 -7.31 13.24 0.86
C ARG A 24 -6.46 12.03 0.47
N ILE A 25 -7.04 11.03 -0.19
CA ILE A 25 -6.27 9.89 -0.72
C ILE A 25 -5.28 10.37 -1.78
N ALA A 26 -5.70 11.23 -2.70
CA ALA A 26 -4.82 11.77 -3.73
C ALA A 26 -3.63 12.54 -3.13
N GLU A 27 -3.88 13.39 -2.12
CA GLU A 27 -2.83 14.10 -1.37
C GLU A 27 -1.85 13.12 -0.70
N VAL A 28 -2.35 12.04 -0.10
CA VAL A 28 -1.51 11.02 0.53
C VAL A 28 -0.66 10.27 -0.49
N VAL A 29 -1.24 9.90 -1.63
CA VAL A 29 -0.48 9.24 -2.71
C VAL A 29 0.60 10.18 -3.24
N GLU A 30 0.28 11.44 -3.50
CA GLU A 30 1.24 12.45 -3.98
C GLU A 30 2.39 12.64 -2.98
N GLN A 31 2.08 12.74 -1.68
CA GLN A 31 3.08 12.82 -0.64
C GLN A 31 3.99 11.58 -0.60
N VAL A 32 3.40 10.38 -0.70
CA VAL A 32 4.17 9.14 -0.68
C VAL A 32 5.04 8.99 -1.92
N ASP A 33 4.55 9.38 -3.10
CA ASP A 33 5.34 9.37 -4.34
C ASP A 33 6.51 10.36 -4.28
N ALA A 34 6.32 11.52 -3.64
CA ALA A 34 7.40 12.48 -3.39
C ALA A 34 8.43 11.94 -2.38
N ASP A 35 8.00 11.25 -1.33
CA ASP A 35 8.88 10.68 -0.29
C ASP A 35 9.61 9.39 -0.76
N LEU A 36 8.99 8.63 -1.67
CA LEU A 36 9.48 7.37 -2.22
C LEU A 36 9.10 7.26 -3.72
N PRO A 37 9.88 7.89 -4.63
CA PRO A 37 9.56 7.98 -6.06
C PRO A 37 9.91 6.68 -6.80
N VAL A 38 9.20 5.60 -6.48
CA VAL A 38 9.40 4.25 -7.06
C VAL A 38 8.28 3.83 -8.00
N ALA A 39 7.19 4.60 -8.07
CA ALA A 39 6.11 4.31 -8.99
C ALA A 39 6.52 4.66 -10.43
N VAL A 40 6.19 3.77 -11.37
CA VAL A 40 6.20 4.10 -12.80
C VAL A 40 5.01 5.01 -13.10
N GLN A 41 3.87 4.73 -12.47
CA GLN A 41 2.69 5.58 -12.43
C GLN A 41 2.08 5.53 -11.03
N ALA A 42 2.03 6.67 -10.35
CA ALA A 42 1.43 6.77 -9.03
C ALA A 42 -0.07 6.43 -9.05
N LEU A 43 -0.59 5.94 -7.92
CA LEU A 43 -2.00 5.58 -7.77
C LEU A 43 -2.91 6.79 -8.07
N THR A 44 -3.67 6.71 -9.16
CA THR A 44 -4.57 7.79 -9.58
C THR A 44 -5.99 7.26 -9.65
N ALA A 45 -6.96 8.09 -9.24
CA ALA A 45 -8.38 7.74 -9.34
C ALA A 45 -8.79 7.53 -10.80
N THR A 46 -9.52 6.46 -11.09
CA THR A 46 -10.02 6.15 -12.44
C THR A 46 -11.53 6.27 -12.50
N VAL A 47 -12.27 5.23 -12.11
CA VAL A 47 -13.74 5.21 -12.13
C VAL A 47 -14.26 4.86 -10.75
N GLY A 48 -15.18 5.69 -10.25
CA GLY A 48 -15.78 5.47 -8.94
C GLY A 48 -14.77 5.69 -7.81
N ASP A 49 -14.61 4.72 -6.94
CA ASP A 49 -13.65 4.68 -5.83
C ASP A 49 -12.37 3.90 -6.15
N GLU A 50 -12.20 3.50 -7.41
CA GLU A 50 -11.02 2.78 -7.86
C GLU A 50 -9.84 3.71 -8.11
N LEU A 51 -8.66 3.31 -7.65
CA LEU A 51 -7.37 3.89 -8.02
C LEU A 51 -6.50 2.85 -8.71
N GLN A 52 -5.65 3.30 -9.62
CA GLN A 52 -4.75 2.44 -10.39
C GLN A 52 -3.35 3.02 -10.46
N GLY A 53 -2.34 2.16 -10.36
CA GLY A 53 -0.93 2.54 -10.41
C GLY A 53 -0.03 1.40 -10.91
N GLU A 54 1.18 1.75 -11.33
CA GLU A 54 2.16 0.85 -11.92
C GLU A 54 3.53 1.00 -11.26
N TYR A 55 4.22 -0.13 -11.11
CA TYR A 55 5.54 -0.24 -10.48
C TYR A 55 6.43 -1.17 -11.30
N ALA A 56 7.74 -0.90 -11.26
CA ALA A 56 8.73 -1.73 -11.95
C ALA A 56 8.97 -3.06 -11.21
N ARG A 57 8.79 -3.08 -9.89
CA ARG A 57 9.07 -4.24 -9.04
C ARG A 57 7.99 -4.41 -7.96
N LEU A 58 7.91 -5.63 -7.42
CA LEU A 58 6.92 -5.97 -6.40
C LEU A 58 7.26 -5.32 -5.05
N ASP A 59 8.53 -5.25 -4.69
CA ASP A 59 8.99 -4.61 -3.47
C ASP A 59 8.75 -3.10 -3.48
N ASP A 60 8.94 -2.42 -4.62
CA ASP A 60 8.59 -1.01 -4.81
C ASP A 60 7.10 -0.78 -4.52
N ALA A 61 6.23 -1.61 -5.09
CA ALA A 61 4.80 -1.55 -4.83
C ALA A 61 4.48 -1.79 -3.34
N LEU A 62 5.06 -2.82 -2.72
CA LEU A 62 4.79 -3.15 -1.32
C LEU A 62 5.28 -2.08 -0.34
N ALA A 63 6.42 -1.44 -0.63
CA ALA A 63 6.98 -0.34 0.15
C ALA A 63 6.11 0.92 0.05
N SER A 64 5.73 1.31 -1.17
CA SER A 64 4.81 2.42 -1.43
C SER A 64 3.48 2.21 -0.72
N LEU A 65 2.87 1.03 -0.87
CA LEU A 65 1.58 0.71 -0.24
C LEU A 65 1.62 0.70 1.28
N LEU A 66 2.74 0.31 1.90
CA LEU A 66 2.92 0.45 3.35
C LEU A 66 2.87 1.93 3.76
N LEU A 67 3.59 2.80 3.06
CA LEU A 67 3.61 4.23 3.36
C LEU A 67 2.22 4.87 3.14
N VAL A 68 1.51 4.52 2.07
CA VAL A 68 0.13 4.99 1.86
C VAL A 68 -0.74 4.63 3.06
N ARG A 69 -0.75 3.37 3.49
CA ARG A 69 -1.58 2.94 4.63
C ARG A 69 -1.19 3.58 5.96
N LEU A 70 0.10 3.86 6.16
CA LEU A 70 0.57 4.55 7.37
C LEU A 70 0.24 6.05 7.37
N THR A 71 0.02 6.65 6.20
CA THR A 71 -0.23 8.09 6.06
C THR A 71 -1.72 8.44 5.91
N LEU A 72 -2.57 7.49 5.51
CA LEU A 72 -4.03 7.67 5.46
C LEU A 72 -4.59 8.02 6.86
N PRO A 73 -5.61 8.89 6.96
CA PRO A 73 -6.28 9.22 8.22
C PRO A 73 -7.10 8.04 8.78
N ASP A 74 -7.59 8.12 10.03
CA ASP A 74 -8.30 6.99 10.68
C ASP A 74 -9.67 6.66 10.06
N ASP A 75 -10.32 7.62 9.42
CA ASP A 75 -11.64 7.47 8.78
C ASP A 75 -11.57 6.97 7.33
N ILE A 76 -10.37 6.84 6.77
CA ILE A 76 -10.13 6.41 5.38
C ILE A 76 -9.15 5.23 5.37
N ASP A 77 -9.55 4.14 4.72
CA ASP A 77 -8.68 3.01 4.45
C ASP A 77 -8.94 2.49 3.03
N CYS A 78 -7.97 1.80 2.47
CA CYS A 78 -8.04 1.26 1.11
C CYS A 78 -7.72 -0.23 1.09
N ARG A 79 -8.34 -0.97 0.16
CA ARG A 79 -7.90 -2.32 -0.21
C ARG A 79 -7.02 -2.21 -1.45
N PHE A 80 -6.06 -3.11 -1.56
CA PHE A 80 -5.07 -3.13 -2.62
C PHE A 80 -4.96 -4.55 -3.19
N GLY A 81 -5.23 -4.69 -4.47
CA GLY A 81 -4.87 -5.87 -5.23
C GLY A 81 -3.64 -5.58 -6.06
N VAL A 82 -2.58 -6.36 -5.85
CA VAL A 82 -1.33 -6.26 -6.59
C VAL A 82 -1.28 -7.39 -7.61
N GLY A 83 -1.13 -7.04 -8.88
CA GLY A 83 -1.04 -7.97 -9.99
C GLY A 83 0.36 -8.02 -10.55
N VAL A 84 0.92 -9.22 -10.66
CA VAL A 84 2.21 -9.47 -11.31
C VAL A 84 1.98 -10.11 -12.66
N GLY A 85 2.50 -9.49 -13.73
CA GLY A 85 2.46 -10.07 -15.07
C GLY A 85 2.66 -9.06 -16.17
N GLU A 86 2.19 -9.42 -17.36
CA GLU A 86 2.24 -8.56 -18.54
C GLU A 86 1.13 -7.50 -18.51
N VAL A 87 1.48 -6.26 -18.89
CA VAL A 87 0.54 -5.17 -19.17
C VAL A 87 0.45 -4.98 -20.68
N ARG A 88 -0.76 -4.92 -21.21
CA ARG A 88 -1.08 -4.82 -22.64
C ARG A 88 -2.05 -3.64 -22.85
N PRO A 89 -1.56 -2.40 -22.75
CA PRO A 89 -2.44 -1.24 -22.77
C PRO A 89 -3.15 -1.13 -24.13
N ILE A 90 -4.46 -0.87 -24.12
CA ILE A 90 -5.22 -0.59 -25.33
C ILE A 90 -5.26 0.93 -25.53
N VAL A 91 -4.69 1.40 -26.63
CA VAL A 91 -4.73 2.82 -27.00
C VAL A 91 -6.03 3.09 -27.76
N LEU A 92 -6.86 3.96 -27.20
CA LEU A 92 -8.03 4.57 -27.84
C LEU A 92 -7.72 6.06 -28.06
N ASP A 93 -8.43 6.70 -28.99
CA ASP A 93 -8.11 8.06 -29.46
C ASP A 93 -7.83 9.08 -28.35
N ASP A 94 -8.62 9.06 -27.26
CA ASP A 94 -8.55 10.01 -26.15
C ASP A 94 -8.06 9.40 -24.82
N ARG A 95 -7.79 8.09 -24.77
CA ARG A 95 -7.41 7.41 -23.53
C ARG A 95 -6.67 6.10 -23.75
N THR A 96 -5.82 5.75 -22.80
CA THR A 96 -5.25 4.40 -22.68
C THR A 96 -6.07 3.60 -21.68
N VAL A 97 -6.52 2.41 -22.08
CA VAL A 97 -7.23 1.48 -21.20
C VAL A 97 -6.21 0.50 -20.60
N PRO A 98 -6.10 0.43 -19.27
CA PRO A 98 -5.29 -0.58 -18.60
C PRO A 98 -5.89 -1.96 -18.83
N GLU A 99 -5.09 -2.84 -19.43
CA GLU A 99 -5.52 -4.15 -19.90
C GLU A 99 -4.34 -5.13 -19.82
N GLY A 100 -4.64 -6.42 -19.69
CA GLY A 100 -3.65 -7.50 -19.67
C GLY A 100 -3.62 -8.32 -18.38
N PRO A 101 -2.87 -9.44 -18.40
CA PRO A 101 -2.86 -10.40 -17.30
C PRO A 101 -2.52 -9.83 -15.91
N ALA A 102 -1.66 -8.81 -15.83
CA ALA A 102 -1.35 -8.15 -14.55
C ALA A 102 -2.60 -7.48 -13.95
N TRP A 103 -3.38 -6.76 -14.77
CA TRP A 103 -4.59 -6.06 -14.32
C TRP A 103 -5.70 -7.04 -13.90
N TRP A 104 -5.84 -8.17 -14.60
CA TRP A 104 -6.76 -9.23 -14.20
C TRP A 104 -6.36 -9.86 -12.87
N ALA A 105 -5.06 -10.15 -12.67
CA ALA A 105 -4.55 -10.68 -11.42
C ALA A 105 -4.75 -9.68 -10.26
N ALA A 106 -4.48 -8.39 -10.47
CA ALA A 106 -4.76 -7.35 -9.48
C ALA A 106 -6.24 -7.32 -9.08
N ARG A 107 -7.16 -7.47 -10.04
CA ARG A 107 -8.60 -7.56 -9.75
C ARG A 107 -8.94 -8.76 -8.89
N THR A 108 -8.47 -9.95 -9.26
CA THR A 108 -8.64 -11.17 -8.47
C THR A 108 -8.07 -11.03 -7.06
N ALA A 109 -6.97 -10.28 -6.90
CA ALA A 109 -6.38 -9.98 -5.61
C ALA A 109 -7.30 -9.09 -4.75
N VAL A 110 -7.89 -8.02 -5.31
CA VAL A 110 -8.90 -7.19 -4.60
C VAL A 110 -10.08 -8.04 -4.11
N GLU A 111 -10.65 -8.86 -4.99
CA GLU A 111 -11.77 -9.77 -4.67
C GLU A 111 -11.39 -10.79 -3.59
N THR A 112 -10.12 -11.20 -3.55
CA THR A 112 -9.60 -12.11 -2.52
C THR A 112 -9.50 -11.41 -1.17
N VAL A 113 -8.95 -10.19 -1.12
CA VAL A 113 -8.92 -9.38 0.11
C VAL A 113 -10.34 -9.19 0.65
N GLU A 114 -11.29 -8.82 -0.21
CA GLU A 114 -12.70 -8.62 0.17
C GLU A 114 -13.31 -9.88 0.81
N ARG A 115 -13.12 -11.05 0.20
CA ARG A 115 -13.60 -12.32 0.76
C ARG A 115 -12.91 -12.66 2.09
N MET A 116 -11.61 -12.40 2.22
CA MET A 116 -10.87 -12.65 3.45
C MET A 116 -11.34 -11.78 4.60
N GLN A 117 -11.57 -10.49 4.35
CA GLN A 117 -12.10 -9.56 5.35
C GLN A 117 -13.43 -10.01 5.94
N GLN A 118 -14.28 -10.63 5.14
CA GLN A 118 -15.59 -11.12 5.57
C GLN A 118 -15.53 -12.45 6.34
N ARG A 119 -14.43 -13.22 6.23
CA ARG A 119 -14.43 -14.63 6.65
C ARG A 119 -13.28 -15.03 7.59
N THR A 120 -12.05 -14.62 7.27
CA THR A 120 -10.84 -15.22 7.87
C THR A 120 -9.87 -14.19 8.43
N ALA A 121 -9.74 -13.02 7.81
CA ALA A 121 -8.78 -11.98 8.20
C ALA A 121 -9.40 -10.58 8.02
N PRO A 122 -10.17 -10.08 9.01
CA PRO A 122 -10.87 -8.79 8.95
C PRO A 122 -9.98 -7.57 8.66
N PHE A 123 -8.69 -7.67 9.03
CA PHE A 123 -7.71 -6.62 8.85
C PHE A 123 -6.89 -6.73 7.55
N ALA A 124 -7.08 -7.78 6.75
CA ALA A 124 -6.43 -7.88 5.44
C ALA A 124 -6.78 -6.66 4.59
N ARG A 125 -5.78 -6.05 3.93
CA ARG A 125 -5.96 -4.95 2.99
C ARG A 125 -5.25 -5.18 1.68
N THR A 126 -4.22 -6.02 1.65
CA THR A 126 -3.41 -6.26 0.46
C THR A 126 -3.35 -7.73 0.14
N TRP A 127 -3.48 -8.05 -1.14
CA TRP A 127 -3.18 -9.37 -1.67
C TRP A 127 -2.41 -9.23 -2.98
N ILE A 128 -1.55 -10.20 -3.24
CA ILE A 128 -0.74 -10.29 -4.45
C ILE A 128 -1.20 -11.53 -5.22
N ALA A 129 -1.44 -11.36 -6.52
CA ALA A 129 -1.70 -12.44 -7.45
C ALA A 129 -0.76 -12.32 -8.65
N ALA A 130 -0.23 -13.44 -9.11
CA ALA A 130 0.53 -13.53 -10.35
C ALA A 130 -0.35 -14.07 -11.49
N SER A 131 -0.03 -13.68 -12.72
CA SER A 131 -0.65 -14.26 -13.90
C SER A 131 -0.29 -15.76 -14.04
N GLU A 132 -1.18 -16.54 -14.65
CA GLU A 132 -0.97 -17.99 -14.86
C GLU A 132 0.26 -18.33 -15.71
N ARG A 133 0.86 -17.34 -16.39
CA ARG A 133 2.04 -17.52 -17.24
C ARG A 133 3.36 -17.35 -16.48
N GLU A 134 3.30 -16.93 -15.22
CA GLU A 134 4.49 -16.79 -14.37
C GLU A 134 5.02 -18.16 -13.93
N ASP A 135 6.32 -18.22 -13.64
CA ASP A 135 6.99 -19.45 -13.25
C ASP A 135 6.79 -19.81 -11.75
N ALA A 136 7.30 -20.98 -11.36
CA ALA A 136 7.22 -21.46 -9.99
C ALA A 136 7.94 -20.55 -8.98
N ALA A 137 9.04 -19.89 -9.39
CA ALA A 137 9.78 -18.98 -8.51
C ALA A 137 8.95 -17.73 -8.19
N MET A 138 8.16 -17.25 -9.16
CA MET A 138 7.21 -16.17 -8.92
C MET A 138 6.08 -16.60 -7.99
N ALA A 139 5.57 -17.82 -8.14
CA ALA A 139 4.55 -18.35 -7.23
C ALA A 139 5.03 -18.37 -5.76
N ASP A 140 6.26 -18.83 -5.52
CA ASP A 140 6.88 -18.82 -4.18
C ASP A 140 7.06 -17.38 -3.66
N THR A 141 7.53 -16.48 -4.51
CA THR A 141 7.68 -15.05 -4.18
C THR A 141 6.34 -14.43 -3.77
N VAL A 142 5.27 -14.69 -4.52
CA VAL A 142 3.92 -14.22 -4.22
C VAL A 142 3.39 -14.80 -2.92
N ALA A 143 3.65 -16.08 -2.63
CA ALA A 143 3.24 -16.72 -1.38
C ALA A 143 3.90 -16.05 -0.16
N VAL A 144 5.20 -15.79 -0.22
CA VAL A 144 5.94 -15.08 0.85
C VAL A 144 5.47 -13.63 0.97
N ALA A 145 5.26 -12.93 -0.14
CA ALA A 145 4.75 -11.56 -0.16
C ALA A 145 3.35 -11.46 0.48
N ASN A 146 2.47 -12.43 0.23
CA ASN A 146 1.16 -12.49 0.85
C ASN A 146 1.22 -12.75 2.36
N ALA A 147 2.12 -13.62 2.81
CA ALA A 147 2.34 -13.84 4.25
C ALA A 147 2.81 -12.55 4.94
N TYR A 148 3.74 -11.81 4.31
CA TYR A 148 4.15 -10.48 4.77
C TYR A 148 2.98 -9.50 4.79
N ALA A 149 2.22 -9.39 3.70
CA ALA A 149 1.11 -8.46 3.57
C ALA A 149 0.05 -8.67 4.68
N LEU A 150 -0.30 -9.90 5.00
CA LEU A 150 -1.26 -10.21 6.08
C LEU A 150 -0.75 -9.75 7.45
N ALA A 151 0.50 -10.07 7.79
CA ALA A 151 1.09 -9.67 9.07
C ALA A 151 1.24 -8.15 9.17
N ARG A 152 1.73 -7.53 8.09
CA ARG A 152 1.85 -6.07 7.94
C ARG A 152 0.50 -5.40 8.14
N ASP A 153 -0.54 -5.93 7.49
CA ASP A 153 -1.84 -5.29 7.50
C ASP A 153 -2.51 -5.36 8.87
N GLN A 154 -2.37 -6.48 9.56
CA GLN A 154 -2.79 -6.65 10.96
C GLN A 154 -2.15 -5.62 11.88
N LEU A 155 -0.83 -5.40 11.75
CA LEU A 155 -0.10 -4.43 12.58
C LEU A 155 -0.58 -3.00 12.30
N VAL A 156 -0.61 -2.60 11.03
CA VAL A 156 -1.01 -1.23 10.64
C VAL A 156 -2.44 -0.92 11.09
N SER A 157 -3.37 -1.86 10.94
CA SER A 157 -4.77 -1.67 11.36
C SER A 157 -4.97 -1.62 12.87
N ALA A 158 -4.01 -2.07 13.67
CA ALA A 158 -4.05 -1.98 15.13
C ALA A 158 -3.44 -0.68 15.67
N MET A 159 -2.77 0.11 14.82
CA MET A 159 -2.15 1.37 15.21
C MET A 159 -3.18 2.51 15.27
N SER A 160 -2.99 3.44 16.20
CA SER A 160 -3.62 4.76 16.11
C SER A 160 -3.02 5.59 14.99
N GLU A 161 -3.74 6.59 14.48
CA GLU A 161 -3.24 7.53 13.47
C GLU A 161 -1.85 8.08 13.81
N ARG A 162 -1.65 8.53 15.05
CA ARG A 162 -0.36 9.06 15.51
C ARG A 162 0.74 8.00 15.37
N THR A 163 0.50 6.78 15.83
CA THR A 163 1.51 5.73 15.76
C THR A 163 1.81 5.33 14.31
N ARG A 164 0.81 5.39 13.42
CA ARG A 164 1.03 5.22 11.97
C ARG A 164 1.95 6.30 11.41
N ARG A 165 1.70 7.58 11.71
CA ARG A 165 2.57 8.70 11.30
C ARG A 165 4.00 8.59 11.86
N LEU A 166 4.14 8.22 13.13
CA LEU A 166 5.46 7.96 13.73
C LEU A 166 6.19 6.82 13.00
N THR A 167 5.48 5.74 12.67
CA THR A 167 6.05 4.59 11.95
C THR A 167 6.45 4.98 10.53
N ALA A 168 5.60 5.70 9.78
CA ALA A 168 5.93 6.22 8.45
C ALA A 168 7.19 7.08 8.48
N GLY A 169 7.26 8.02 9.42
CA GLY A 169 8.43 8.87 9.58
C GLY A 169 9.72 8.09 9.86
N ARG A 170 9.64 7.00 10.63
CA ARG A 170 10.79 6.10 10.86
C ARG A 170 11.17 5.31 9.61
N CYS A 171 10.21 4.83 8.81
CA CYS A 171 10.49 4.20 7.51
C CYS A 171 11.26 5.16 6.58
N LEU A 172 10.91 6.45 6.60
CA LEU A 172 11.55 7.51 5.82
C LEU A 172 12.86 8.05 6.46
N GLY A 173 13.33 7.45 7.55
CA GLY A 173 14.63 7.77 8.15
C GLY A 173 14.62 8.91 9.18
N ARG A 174 13.48 9.56 9.44
CA ARG A 174 13.37 10.65 10.44
C ARG A 174 13.65 10.13 11.85
N SER A 175 14.49 10.79 12.61
CA SER A 175 14.83 10.43 13.99
C SER A 175 13.62 10.52 14.94
N GLN A 176 13.65 9.78 16.05
CA GLN A 176 12.60 9.89 17.08
C GLN A 176 12.51 11.30 17.68
N ARG A 177 13.62 12.07 17.68
CA ARG A 177 13.64 13.46 18.14
C ARG A 177 12.82 14.36 17.21
N GLU A 178 13.05 14.28 15.89
CA GLU A 178 12.30 15.06 14.90
C GLU A 178 10.81 14.70 14.88
N LEU A 179 10.49 13.43 15.15
CA LEU A 179 9.10 12.97 15.25
C LEU A 179 8.44 13.48 16.53
N ALA A 180 9.16 13.48 17.66
CA ALA A 180 8.68 14.01 18.93
C ALA A 180 8.36 15.51 18.82
N GLU A 181 9.25 16.27 18.20
CA GLU A 181 9.06 17.70 17.90
C GLU A 181 7.84 17.93 17.00
N GLY A 182 7.68 17.14 15.93
CA GLY A 182 6.55 17.27 15.01
C GLY A 182 5.19 16.89 15.61
N GLU A 183 5.15 15.94 16.54
CA GLU A 183 3.91 15.50 17.22
C GLU A 183 3.64 16.22 18.54
N GLY A 184 4.56 17.09 19.00
CA GLY A 184 4.42 17.81 20.27
C GLY A 184 4.48 16.90 21.51
N ILE A 185 5.25 15.82 21.45
CA ILE A 185 5.40 14.83 22.54
C ILE A 185 6.87 14.64 22.92
N SER A 186 7.16 13.86 23.98
CA SER A 186 8.54 13.51 24.31
C SER A 186 9.09 12.42 23.40
N GLN A 187 10.42 12.39 23.24
CA GLN A 187 11.11 11.28 22.56
C GLN A 187 10.83 9.93 23.24
N SER A 188 10.72 9.89 24.58
CA SER A 188 10.35 8.68 25.31
C SER A 188 8.93 8.19 24.96
N ALA A 189 7.98 9.11 24.77
CA ALA A 189 6.62 8.76 24.33
C ALA A 189 6.62 8.20 22.90
N VAL A 190 7.44 8.76 21.99
CA VAL A 190 7.64 8.18 20.65
C VAL A 190 8.18 6.76 20.75
N SER A 191 9.24 6.55 21.53
CA SER A 191 9.84 5.22 21.69
C SER A 191 8.86 4.20 22.26
N GLN A 192 8.07 4.59 23.26
CA GLN A 192 7.04 3.71 23.85
C GLN A 192 5.93 3.37 22.86
N ALA A 193 5.44 4.36 22.10
CA ALA A 193 4.42 4.15 21.08
C ALA A 193 4.89 3.18 19.98
N LEU A 194 6.12 3.38 19.46
CA LEU A 194 6.71 2.51 18.43
C LEU A 194 6.94 1.07 18.94
N ALA A 195 7.40 0.92 20.19
CA ALA A 195 7.64 -0.38 20.79
C ALA A 195 6.34 -1.17 21.02
N ALA A 196 5.29 -0.50 21.49
CA ALA A 196 4.00 -1.12 21.77
C ALA A 196 3.24 -1.56 20.51
N ALA A 197 3.50 -0.90 19.37
CA ALA A 197 2.73 -1.09 18.14
C ALA A 197 3.37 -2.06 17.12
N GLY A 198 4.51 -2.67 17.45
CA GLY A 198 5.22 -3.55 16.52
C GLY A 198 5.88 -2.81 15.36
N SER A 199 6.09 -1.48 15.46
CA SER A 199 6.65 -0.65 14.40
C SER A 199 8.03 -1.10 13.94
N ALA A 200 8.83 -1.71 14.83
CA ALA A 200 10.16 -2.21 14.49
C ALA A 200 10.11 -3.24 13.33
N ALA A 201 9.13 -4.14 13.33
CA ALA A 201 8.99 -5.13 12.26
C ALA A 201 8.62 -4.48 10.92
N LEU A 202 7.77 -3.44 10.95
CA LEU A 202 7.40 -2.68 9.75
C LEU A 202 8.57 -1.87 9.20
N ILE A 203 9.36 -1.23 10.07
CA ILE A 203 10.52 -0.42 9.69
C ILE A 203 11.61 -1.30 9.08
N GLU A 204 11.95 -2.43 9.73
CA GLU A 204 12.94 -3.37 9.18
C GLU A 204 12.45 -4.02 7.88
N GLY A 205 11.17 -4.40 7.80
CA GLY A 205 10.57 -4.92 6.57
C GLY A 205 10.62 -3.90 5.43
N PHE A 206 10.29 -2.63 5.71
CA PHE A 206 10.42 -1.54 4.74
C PHE A 206 11.87 -1.34 4.30
N ALA A 207 12.84 -1.42 5.21
CA ALA A 207 14.25 -1.35 4.88
C ALA A 207 14.68 -2.52 3.97
N VAL A 208 14.21 -3.75 4.22
CA VAL A 208 14.47 -4.90 3.35
C VAL A 208 13.93 -4.66 1.93
N LEU A 209 12.72 -4.12 1.79
CA LEU A 209 12.11 -3.81 0.49
C LEU A 209 12.81 -2.67 -0.26
N THR A 210 13.55 -1.80 0.43
CA THR A 210 14.12 -0.58 -0.17
C THR A 210 15.65 -0.60 -0.29
N ARG A 211 16.32 -1.66 0.19
CA ARG A 211 17.79 -1.78 0.22
C ARG A 211 18.45 -1.78 -1.16
N ASP A 212 17.79 -2.30 -2.18
CA ASP A 212 18.38 -2.47 -3.52
C ASP A 212 18.11 -1.29 -4.48
N GLY A 213 17.29 -0.30 -4.09
CA GLY A 213 16.89 0.85 -4.93
C GLY A 213 17.65 2.16 -4.67
N ARG A 214 18.63 2.16 -3.75
CA ARG A 214 19.39 3.36 -3.35
C ARG A 214 20.91 3.28 -3.62
N ALA A 215 21.33 2.36 -4.49
CA ALA A 215 22.72 2.23 -4.93
C ALA A 215 22.97 2.99 -6.24
#